data_AF-A0A956LB54-F1
#
_entry.id   AF-A0A956LB54-F1
#
_cell.length_a   1.000
_cell.length_b   1.000
_cell.length_c   1.000
_cell.angle_alpha   90.00
_cell.angle_beta   90.00
_cell.angle_gamma   90.00
#
_symmetry.space_group_name_H-M   'P 1'
#
loop_
_entity.id
_entity.type
_entity.pdbx_description
1 polymer ?
#
loop_
_entity_poly.entity_id
_entity_poly.type
_entity_poly.pdbx_seq_one_letter_code
_entity_poly.pdbx_strand_id
1 'polypeptide(L)'
;MTSLRAITIIGFFVVMELAVAVETYLTSGSVLVPRLSEVLAVLGTGLAAFSLQADDPPRRPWLVFFLAMLTVPTARLVGMLELSLAGFPVKVLILIVSNVAIVAALYLFTRVLRASGFAPDWDDPEARGTRNMLIGFVSLLGLAALANQYLVITRATSAANLTIQTVSIFADAAICAAGLYLMWLVRPLMGGSVAQPYLLIAIGGGVFIVMDFIQSIQQVATQDELASPVLTGMALLGWSCFALAGFAQRRLLKTADV
;
A
#
# COMPACT_ATOMS: atom_id res chain seq x y z
N MET A 1 -10.47 -1.39 28.51
CA MET A 1 -10.12 -2.82 28.34
C MET A 1 -9.66 -3.20 26.91
N THR A 2 -9.68 -2.29 25.94
CA THR A 2 -9.35 -2.57 24.52
C THR A 2 -7.86 -2.37 24.16
N SER A 3 -7.10 -1.55 24.90
CA SER A 3 -5.70 -1.25 24.57
C SER A 3 -4.74 -2.41 24.81
N LEU A 4 -4.88 -3.12 25.94
CA LEU A 4 -3.95 -4.20 26.30
C LEU A 4 -4.00 -5.37 25.30
N ARG A 5 -5.21 -5.79 24.88
CA ARG A 5 -5.38 -6.87 23.90
C ARG A 5 -4.80 -6.50 22.53
N ALA A 6 -5.01 -5.26 22.08
CA ALA A 6 -4.43 -4.78 20.82
C ALA A 6 -2.90 -4.73 20.87
N ILE A 7 -2.32 -4.24 21.98
CA ILE A 7 -0.88 -4.22 22.20
C ILE A 7 -0.30 -5.64 22.21
N THR A 8 -0.97 -6.60 22.87
CA THR A 8 -0.52 -7.99 22.91
C THR A 8 -0.57 -8.65 21.53
N ILE A 9 -1.64 -8.43 20.75
CA ILE A 9 -1.77 -8.99 19.39
C ILE A 9 -0.70 -8.41 18.46
N ILE A 10 -0.51 -7.08 18.49
CA ILE A 10 0.53 -6.42 17.67
C ILE A 10 1.92 -6.86 18.11
N GLY A 11 2.17 -6.95 19.42
CA GLY A 11 3.45 -7.43 19.96
C GLY A 11 3.77 -8.85 19.54
N PHE A 12 2.79 -9.76 19.63
CA PHE A 12 2.94 -11.14 19.16
C PHE A 12 3.21 -11.20 17.65
N PHE A 13 2.47 -10.43 16.87
CA PHE A 13 2.65 -10.32 15.43
C PHE A 13 4.05 -9.83 15.05
N VAL A 14 4.54 -8.76 15.69
CA VAL A 14 5.90 -8.23 15.47
C VAL A 14 6.95 -9.28 15.80
N VAL A 15 6.82 -9.99 16.93
CA VAL A 15 7.77 -11.04 17.33
C VAL A 15 7.77 -12.19 16.33
N MET A 16 6.59 -12.63 15.86
CA MET A 16 6.47 -13.67 14.84
C MET A 16 7.15 -13.27 13.53
N GLU A 17 6.90 -12.06 13.03
CA GLU A 17 7.53 -11.55 11.80
C GLU A 17 9.04 -11.42 11.93
N LEU A 18 9.53 -10.95 13.08
CA LEU A 18 10.97 -10.90 13.38
C LEU A 18 11.59 -12.30 13.41
N ALA A 19 10.94 -13.27 14.05
CA ALA A 19 11.41 -14.64 14.08
C ALA A 19 11.49 -15.25 12.67
N VAL A 20 10.45 -15.05 11.86
CA VAL A 20 10.39 -15.51 10.47
C VAL A 20 11.42 -14.81 9.59
N ALA A 21 11.62 -13.50 9.77
CA ALA A 21 12.67 -12.74 9.08
C ALA A 21 14.07 -13.26 9.42
N VAL A 22 14.35 -13.53 10.69
CA VAL A 22 15.62 -14.09 11.15
C VAL A 22 15.83 -15.49 10.57
N GLU A 23 14.83 -16.37 10.65
CA GLU A 23 14.89 -17.71 10.06
C GLU A 23 15.19 -17.65 8.57
N THR A 24 14.46 -16.85 7.81
CA THR A 24 14.70 -16.72 6.37
C THR A 24 16.09 -16.16 6.07
N TYR A 25 16.56 -15.15 6.82
CA TYR A 25 17.91 -14.63 6.66
C TYR A 25 18.97 -15.70 6.92
N LEU A 26 18.80 -16.53 7.95
CA LEU A 26 19.71 -17.61 8.28
C LEU A 26 19.73 -18.70 7.19
N THR A 27 18.60 -18.94 6.52
CA THR A 27 18.49 -19.97 5.47
C THR A 27 18.87 -19.50 4.07
N SER A 28 18.62 -18.24 3.69
CA SER A 28 18.76 -17.75 2.32
C SER A 28 19.65 -16.51 2.17
N GLY A 29 20.07 -15.89 3.28
CA GLY A 29 21.03 -14.77 3.31
C GLY A 29 20.50 -13.41 2.81
N SER A 30 19.24 -13.30 2.37
CA SER A 30 18.83 -12.18 1.48
C SER A 30 17.47 -11.52 1.74
N VAL A 31 16.89 -11.56 2.95
CA VAL A 31 15.48 -11.07 3.12
C VAL A 31 15.15 -10.32 4.43
N LEU A 32 16.13 -10.05 5.32
CA LEU A 32 15.81 -9.44 6.63
C LEU A 32 15.26 -8.01 6.50
N VAL A 33 15.85 -7.20 5.62
CA VAL A 33 15.62 -5.74 5.58
C VAL A 33 14.24 -5.36 5.01
N PRO A 34 13.74 -5.93 3.89
CA PRO A 34 12.40 -5.63 3.40
C PRO A 34 11.29 -6.01 4.40
N ARG A 35 11.48 -7.11 5.13
CA ARG A 35 10.51 -7.58 6.14
C ARG A 35 10.37 -6.65 7.32
N LEU A 36 11.48 -6.11 7.81
CA LEU A 36 11.44 -5.08 8.85
C LEU A 36 10.67 -3.84 8.38
N SER A 37 10.82 -3.44 7.12
CA SER A 37 10.08 -2.30 6.58
C SER A 37 8.58 -2.57 6.40
N GLU A 38 8.17 -3.79 6.05
CA GLU A 38 6.76 -4.20 6.04
C GLU A 38 6.14 -4.08 7.45
N VAL A 39 6.82 -4.60 8.46
CA VAL A 39 6.39 -4.47 9.86
C VAL A 39 6.29 -3.01 10.27
N LEU A 40 7.26 -2.17 9.88
CA LEU A 40 7.22 -0.73 10.15
C LEU A 40 6.03 -0.05 9.45
N ALA A 41 5.67 -0.48 8.23
CA ALA A 41 4.49 0.03 7.53
C ALA A 41 3.20 -0.31 8.28
N VAL A 42 3.07 -1.54 8.78
CA VAL A 42 1.96 -1.97 9.64
C VAL A 42 1.92 -1.13 10.92
N LEU A 43 3.05 -0.95 11.60
CA LEU A 43 3.12 -0.18 12.84
C LEU A 43 2.81 1.31 12.62
N GLY A 44 3.34 1.92 11.56
CA GLY A 44 3.09 3.32 11.23
C GLY A 44 1.63 3.59 10.92
N THR A 45 1.02 2.76 10.07
CA THR A 45 -0.40 2.89 9.69
C THR A 45 -1.34 2.58 10.86
N GLY A 46 -0.99 1.61 11.70
CA GLY A 46 -1.70 1.33 12.96
C GLY A 46 -1.61 2.50 13.94
N LEU A 47 -0.43 3.12 14.08
CA LEU A 47 -0.24 4.30 14.92
C LEU A 47 -1.14 5.46 14.47
N ALA A 48 -1.28 5.68 13.16
CA ALA A 48 -2.22 6.67 12.63
C ALA A 48 -3.67 6.30 12.96
N ALA A 49 -4.09 5.07 12.68
CA ALA A 49 -5.47 4.61 12.91
C ALA A 49 -5.91 4.67 14.38
N PHE A 50 -5.03 4.29 15.30
CA PHE A 50 -5.34 4.18 16.73
C PHE A 50 -5.04 5.45 17.53
N SER A 51 -4.41 6.47 16.91
CA SER A 51 -4.25 7.78 17.55
C SER A 51 -5.44 8.72 17.35
N LEU A 52 -6.37 8.35 16.47
CA LEU A 52 -7.61 9.06 16.20
C LEU A 52 -8.74 8.57 17.12
N GLN A 53 -9.62 9.47 17.56
CA GLN A 53 -10.84 9.15 18.29
C GLN A 53 -11.80 8.33 17.43
N ALA A 54 -12.74 7.62 18.06
CA ALA A 54 -13.64 6.68 17.36
C ALA A 54 -14.48 7.36 16.27
N ASP A 55 -14.87 8.60 16.53
CA ASP A 55 -15.74 9.39 15.67
C ASP A 55 -14.97 10.31 14.72
N ASP A 56 -13.63 10.33 14.79
CA ASP A 56 -12.82 11.12 13.88
C ASP A 56 -13.02 10.62 12.44
N PRO A 57 -13.47 11.49 11.52
CA PRO A 57 -13.69 11.11 10.12
C PRO A 57 -12.50 10.39 9.44
N PRO A 58 -11.22 10.80 9.63
CA PRO A 58 -10.10 10.10 9.01
C PRO A 58 -9.76 8.74 9.64
N ARG A 59 -10.38 8.33 10.76
CA ARG A 59 -10.03 7.07 11.42
C ARG A 59 -10.37 5.85 10.57
N ARG A 60 -11.56 5.83 9.97
CA ARG A 60 -12.02 4.70 9.14
C ARG A 60 -11.09 4.40 7.96
N PRO A 61 -10.70 5.39 7.12
CA PRO A 61 -9.76 5.10 6.04
C PRO A 61 -8.40 4.62 6.55
N TRP A 62 -7.86 5.21 7.64
CA TRP A 62 -6.60 4.72 8.24
C TRP A 62 -6.72 3.29 8.79
N LEU A 63 -7.87 2.92 9.37
CA LEU A 63 -8.11 1.55 9.84
C LEU A 63 -8.13 0.55 8.68
N VAL A 64 -8.81 0.88 7.59
CA VAL A 64 -8.83 0.03 6.38
C VAL A 64 -7.41 -0.10 5.81
N PHE A 65 -6.66 1.00 5.75
CA PHE A 65 -5.28 1.02 5.29
C PHE A 65 -4.36 0.16 6.18
N PHE A 66 -4.49 0.26 7.50
CA PHE A 66 -3.77 -0.58 8.46
C PHE A 66 -4.09 -2.07 8.28
N LEU A 67 -5.38 -2.43 8.17
CA LEU A 67 -5.79 -3.81 7.96
C LEU A 67 -5.25 -4.36 6.64
N ALA A 68 -5.26 -3.56 5.57
CA ALA A 68 -4.65 -3.94 4.31
C ALA A 68 -3.15 -4.18 4.45
N MET A 69 -2.41 -3.27 5.08
CA MET A 69 -0.97 -3.44 5.33
C MET A 69 -0.67 -4.69 6.17
N LEU A 70 -1.52 -5.03 7.14
CA LEU A 70 -1.38 -6.24 7.96
C LEU A 70 -1.55 -7.53 7.14
N THR A 71 -2.34 -7.50 6.07
CA THR A 71 -2.57 -8.70 5.23
C THR A 71 -1.35 -9.11 4.42
N VAL A 72 -0.41 -8.20 4.11
CA VAL A 72 0.80 -8.51 3.33
C VAL A 72 1.74 -9.49 4.07
N PRO A 73 2.24 -9.18 5.27
CA PRO A 73 3.03 -10.13 6.06
C PRO A 73 2.22 -11.40 6.39
N THR A 74 0.92 -11.27 6.67
CA THR A 74 0.03 -12.43 6.85
C THR A 74 0.02 -13.35 5.61
N ALA A 75 -0.03 -12.78 4.40
CA ALA A 75 0.01 -13.55 3.16
C ALA A 75 1.34 -14.31 3.01
N ARG A 76 2.45 -13.73 3.49
CA ARG A 76 3.77 -14.39 3.49
C ARG A 76 3.78 -15.57 4.46
N LEU A 77 3.29 -15.38 5.69
CA LEU A 77 3.16 -16.48 6.68
C LEU A 77 2.30 -17.62 6.13
N VAL A 78 1.15 -17.29 5.53
CA VAL A 78 0.27 -18.27 4.88
C VAL A 78 0.97 -18.93 3.69
N GLY A 79 1.80 -18.19 2.96
CA GLY A 79 2.60 -18.69 1.85
C GLY A 79 3.63 -19.74 2.27
N MET A 80 4.22 -19.62 3.46
CA MET A 80 5.15 -20.61 4.02
C MET A 80 4.47 -21.95 4.35
N LEU A 81 3.16 -21.93 4.57
CA LEU A 81 2.36 -23.13 4.81
C LEU A 81 1.90 -23.80 3.51
N GLU A 82 2.25 -23.24 2.34
CA GLU A 82 1.89 -23.74 1.01
C GLU A 82 0.38 -24.00 0.82
N LEU A 83 -0.46 -23.23 1.53
CA LEU A 83 -1.91 -23.42 1.50
C LEU A 83 -2.49 -23.05 0.13
N SER A 84 -3.40 -23.90 -0.37
CA SER A 84 -4.15 -23.65 -1.60
C SER A 84 -5.65 -23.94 -1.43
N LEU A 85 -6.48 -23.19 -2.15
CA LEU A 85 -7.93 -23.35 -2.23
C LEU A 85 -8.33 -23.60 -3.69
N ALA A 86 -8.88 -24.78 -3.98
CA ALA A 86 -9.26 -25.17 -5.35
C ALA A 86 -8.10 -25.00 -6.38
N GLY A 87 -6.86 -25.27 -5.97
CA GLY A 87 -5.67 -25.11 -6.81
C GLY A 87 -5.11 -23.70 -6.91
N PHE A 88 -5.75 -22.71 -6.27
CA PHE A 88 -5.24 -21.35 -6.17
C PHE A 88 -4.47 -21.14 -4.85
N PRO A 89 -3.23 -20.62 -4.86
CA PRO A 89 -2.50 -20.38 -3.62
C PRO A 89 -3.21 -19.34 -2.75
N VAL A 90 -3.43 -19.61 -1.46
CA VAL A 90 -4.18 -18.72 -0.57
C VAL A 90 -3.48 -17.37 -0.39
N LYS A 91 -2.13 -17.36 -0.40
CA LYS A 91 -1.32 -16.12 -0.35
C LYS A 91 -1.72 -15.11 -1.43
N VAL A 92 -2.09 -15.60 -2.61
CA VAL A 92 -2.49 -14.77 -3.76
C VAL A 92 -3.80 -14.05 -3.50
N LEU A 93 -4.78 -14.77 -2.98
CA LEU A 93 -6.09 -14.20 -2.65
C LEU A 93 -5.96 -13.12 -1.58
N ILE A 94 -5.11 -13.35 -0.57
CA ILE A 94 -4.85 -12.37 0.49
C ILE A 94 -4.20 -11.10 -0.09
N LEU A 95 -3.22 -11.22 -0.99
CA LEU A 95 -2.58 -10.06 -1.62
C LEU A 95 -3.54 -9.27 -2.52
N ILE A 96 -4.43 -9.95 -3.26
CA ILE A 96 -5.50 -9.29 -4.04
C ILE A 96 -6.40 -8.49 -3.11
N VAL A 97 -6.85 -9.09 -2.00
CA VAL A 97 -7.69 -8.41 -1.00
C VAL A 97 -6.96 -7.23 -0.37
N SER A 98 -5.66 -7.35 -0.09
CA SER A 98 -4.81 -6.26 0.40
C SER A 98 -4.88 -5.06 -0.55
N ASN A 99 -4.54 -5.26 -1.82
CA ASN A 99 -4.50 -4.22 -2.83
C ASN A 99 -5.86 -3.51 -3.00
N VAL A 100 -6.94 -4.28 -3.06
CA VAL A 100 -8.31 -3.73 -3.13
C VAL A 100 -8.63 -2.91 -1.87
N ALA A 101 -8.24 -3.37 -0.69
CA ALA A 101 -8.47 -2.65 0.56
C ALA A 101 -7.67 -1.35 0.66
N ILE A 102 -6.43 -1.31 0.16
CA ILE A 102 -5.64 -0.06 0.09
C ILE A 102 -6.34 0.97 -0.82
N VAL A 103 -6.78 0.54 -2.00
CA VAL A 103 -7.53 1.42 -2.93
C VAL A 103 -8.83 1.90 -2.30
N ALA A 104 -9.56 1.02 -1.60
CA ALA A 104 -10.77 1.39 -0.87
C ALA A 104 -10.50 2.41 0.25
N ALA A 105 -9.39 2.27 0.98
CA ALA A 105 -8.97 3.24 1.99
C ALA A 105 -8.72 4.63 1.39
N LEU A 106 -8.06 4.70 0.22
CA LEU A 106 -7.82 5.96 -0.49
C LEU A 106 -9.12 6.59 -0.99
N TYR A 107 -10.04 5.78 -1.51
CA TYR A 107 -11.38 6.26 -1.83
C TYR A 107 -12.09 6.84 -0.59
N LEU A 108 -12.00 6.17 0.56
CA LEU A 108 -12.57 6.68 1.82
C LEU A 108 -11.92 7.99 2.27
N PHE A 109 -10.60 8.16 2.12
CA PHE A 109 -9.94 9.46 2.37
C PHE A 109 -10.54 10.57 1.49
N THR A 110 -10.75 10.32 0.20
CA THR A 110 -11.35 11.33 -0.69
C THR A 110 -12.77 11.71 -0.26
N ARG A 111 -13.56 10.74 0.21
CA ARG A 111 -14.91 11.00 0.75
C ARG A 111 -14.87 11.86 2.00
N VAL A 112 -13.94 11.59 2.91
CA VAL A 112 -13.78 12.39 4.15
C VAL A 112 -13.42 13.84 3.81
N LEU A 113 -12.46 14.06 2.91
CA LEU A 113 -12.08 15.41 2.49
C LEU A 113 -13.21 16.16 1.79
N ARG A 114 -13.98 15.48 0.94
CA ARG A 114 -15.18 16.04 0.29
C ARG A 114 -16.25 16.43 1.29
N ALA A 115 -16.58 15.53 2.22
CA ALA A 115 -17.58 15.80 3.25
C ALA A 115 -17.18 16.97 4.17
N SER A 116 -15.87 17.24 4.27
CA SER A 116 -15.32 18.35 5.05
C SER A 116 -15.21 19.66 4.27
N GLY A 117 -15.66 19.70 3.00
CA GLY A 117 -15.62 20.90 2.15
C GLY A 117 -14.24 21.26 1.60
N PHE A 118 -13.24 20.39 1.76
CA PHE A 118 -11.86 20.62 1.27
C PHE A 118 -11.65 20.18 -0.17
N ALA A 119 -12.64 19.53 -0.79
CA ALA A 119 -12.56 19.17 -2.19
C ALA A 119 -13.49 20.04 -3.01
N PRO A 120 -12.99 20.60 -4.14
CA PRO A 120 -13.82 21.37 -5.06
C PRO A 120 -14.94 20.49 -5.63
N ASP A 121 -16.06 21.13 -5.93
CA ASP A 121 -17.20 20.47 -6.57
C ASP A 121 -16.77 19.82 -7.90
N TRP A 122 -17.43 18.73 -8.27
CA TRP A 122 -17.11 18.00 -9.50
C TRP A 122 -17.26 18.87 -10.75
N ASP A 123 -18.02 19.95 -10.68
CA ASP A 123 -18.25 20.87 -11.79
C ASP A 123 -17.29 22.06 -11.82
N ASP A 124 -16.38 22.18 -10.83
CA ASP A 124 -15.37 23.24 -10.79
C ASP A 124 -14.41 23.17 -12.00
N PRO A 125 -14.37 24.20 -12.86
CA PRO A 125 -13.48 24.27 -14.01
C PRO A 125 -11.99 24.19 -13.64
N GLU A 126 -11.59 24.74 -12.49
CA GLU A 126 -10.19 24.76 -12.04
C GLU A 126 -9.72 23.36 -11.59
N ALA A 127 -10.61 22.59 -10.98
CA ALA A 127 -10.37 21.21 -10.57
C ALA A 127 -10.44 20.20 -11.73
N ARG A 128 -11.10 20.57 -12.83
CA ARG A 128 -11.33 19.71 -14.01
C ARG A 128 -10.01 19.27 -14.68
N GLY A 129 -9.01 20.14 -14.73
CA GLY A 129 -7.69 19.84 -15.31
C GLY A 129 -6.95 18.74 -14.54
N THR A 130 -6.77 18.93 -13.23
CA THR A 130 -6.12 17.94 -12.34
C THR A 130 -6.87 16.62 -12.32
N ARG A 131 -8.22 16.66 -12.30
CA ARG A 131 -9.06 15.47 -12.38
C ARG A 131 -8.84 14.70 -13.68
N ASN A 132 -8.89 15.38 -14.82
CA ASN A 132 -8.71 14.74 -16.13
C ASN A 132 -7.29 14.18 -16.28
N MET A 133 -6.28 14.84 -15.71
CA MET A 133 -4.92 14.33 -15.66
C MET A 133 -4.83 13.04 -14.84
N LEU A 134 -5.49 12.96 -13.68
CA LEU A 134 -5.51 11.76 -12.84
C LEU A 134 -6.27 10.61 -13.49
N ILE A 135 -7.44 10.88 -14.09
CA ILE A 135 -8.19 9.88 -14.85
C ILE A 135 -7.35 9.40 -16.03
N GLY A 136 -6.73 10.32 -16.77
CA GLY A 136 -5.85 10.00 -17.89
C GLY A 136 -4.66 9.17 -17.46
N PHE A 137 -4.02 9.48 -16.33
CA PHE A 137 -2.91 8.73 -15.77
C PHE A 137 -3.30 7.31 -15.35
N VAL A 138 -4.41 7.15 -14.61
CA VAL A 138 -4.94 5.83 -14.23
C VAL A 138 -5.34 5.03 -15.47
N SER A 139 -5.94 5.68 -16.47
CA SER A 139 -6.35 5.04 -17.72
C SER A 139 -5.14 4.59 -18.54
N LEU A 140 -4.10 5.42 -18.65
CA LEU A 140 -2.84 5.09 -19.33
C LEU A 140 -2.12 3.94 -18.62
N LEU A 141 -2.08 3.93 -17.28
CA LEU A 141 -1.50 2.83 -16.52
C LEU A 141 -2.31 1.54 -16.68
N GLY A 142 -3.64 1.64 -16.73
CA GLY A 142 -4.50 0.50 -17.02
C GLY A 142 -4.28 -0.05 -18.44
N LEU A 143 -4.14 0.81 -19.42
CA LEU A 143 -3.78 0.42 -20.79
C LEU A 143 -2.38 -0.19 -20.86
N ALA A 144 -1.40 0.36 -20.12
CA ALA A 144 -0.06 -0.20 -20.02
C ALA A 144 -0.08 -1.60 -19.37
N ALA A 145 -0.88 -1.79 -18.32
CA ALA A 145 -1.09 -3.10 -17.69
C ALA A 145 -1.71 -4.10 -18.66
N LEU A 146 -2.74 -3.71 -19.43
CA LEU A 146 -3.36 -4.54 -20.46
C LEU A 146 -2.42 -4.84 -21.64
N ALA A 147 -1.63 -3.87 -22.08
CA ALA A 147 -0.64 -4.06 -23.14
C ALA A 147 0.49 -5.00 -22.70
N ASN A 148 0.93 -4.86 -21.44
CA ASN A 148 1.89 -5.75 -20.81
C ASN A 148 1.31 -7.17 -20.65
N GLN A 149 0.03 -7.32 -20.27
CA GLN A 149 -0.67 -8.62 -20.30
C GLN A 149 -0.65 -9.27 -21.68
N TYR A 150 -0.92 -8.51 -22.75
CA TYR A 150 -0.87 -9.04 -24.12
C TYR A 150 0.51 -9.62 -24.46
N LEU A 151 1.59 -8.97 -24.02
CA LEU A 151 2.95 -9.47 -24.19
C LEU A 151 3.24 -10.71 -23.33
N VAL A 152 2.69 -10.79 -22.11
CA VAL A 152 2.90 -11.91 -21.18
C VAL A 152 2.09 -13.16 -21.54
N ILE A 153 0.84 -13.01 -22.04
CA ILE A 153 -0.03 -14.12 -22.49
C ILE A 153 0.63 -14.93 -23.60
N THR A 154 1.44 -14.28 -24.45
CA THR A 154 2.15 -14.97 -25.54
C THR A 154 3.29 -15.89 -25.06
N ARG A 155 3.61 -15.94 -23.76
CA ARG A 155 4.82 -16.60 -23.23
C ARG A 155 4.59 -17.59 -22.07
N ALA A 156 3.44 -18.28 -22.05
CA ALA A 156 3.19 -19.47 -21.20
C ALA A 156 3.34 -19.27 -19.67
N THR A 157 2.79 -18.20 -19.11
CA THR A 157 2.62 -18.04 -17.65
C THR A 157 1.25 -18.54 -17.19
N SER A 158 1.14 -18.99 -15.93
CA SER A 158 -0.13 -19.43 -15.35
C SER A 158 -1.12 -18.26 -15.21
N ALA A 159 -2.42 -18.51 -15.43
CA ALA A 159 -3.47 -17.49 -15.31
C ALA A 159 -3.53 -16.83 -13.92
N ALA A 160 -3.13 -17.56 -12.88
CA ALA A 160 -3.04 -17.06 -11.50
C ALA A 160 -1.95 -15.97 -11.37
N ASN A 161 -0.74 -16.22 -11.89
CA ASN A 161 0.36 -15.25 -11.83
C ASN A 161 0.02 -13.97 -12.61
N LEU A 162 -0.66 -14.13 -13.75
CA LEU A 162 -1.12 -13.01 -14.57
C LEU A 162 -2.16 -12.14 -13.85
N THR A 163 -3.12 -12.77 -13.16
CA THR A 163 -4.16 -12.04 -12.41
C THR A 163 -3.54 -11.20 -11.28
N ILE A 164 -2.55 -11.74 -10.57
CA ILE A 164 -1.86 -11.03 -9.48
C ILE A 164 -1.14 -9.80 -10.00
N GLN A 165 -0.26 -9.97 -10.99
CA GLN A 165 0.55 -8.87 -11.53
C GLN A 165 -0.34 -7.75 -12.03
N THR A 166 -1.47 -8.11 -12.66
CA THR A 166 -2.46 -7.14 -13.13
C THR A 166 -3.06 -6.36 -11.98
N VAL A 167 -3.65 -7.07 -11.00
CA VAL A 167 -4.30 -6.41 -9.85
C VAL A 167 -3.30 -5.55 -9.10
N SER A 168 -2.05 -6.00 -8.96
CA SER A 168 -0.97 -5.26 -8.31
C SER A 168 -0.65 -3.96 -9.05
N ILE A 169 -0.36 -4.02 -10.36
CA ILE A 169 -0.06 -2.82 -11.18
C ILE A 169 -1.21 -1.81 -11.11
N PHE A 170 -2.46 -2.28 -11.24
CA PHE A 170 -3.63 -1.40 -11.16
C PHE A 170 -3.80 -0.78 -9.77
N ALA A 171 -3.55 -1.55 -8.71
CA ALA A 171 -3.64 -1.05 -7.35
C ALA A 171 -2.57 -0.01 -7.07
N ASP A 172 -1.30 -0.29 -7.40
CA ASP A 172 -0.21 0.65 -7.18
C ASP A 172 -0.39 1.94 -8.00
N ALA A 173 -0.89 1.82 -9.24
CA ALA A 173 -1.32 2.94 -10.08
C ALA A 173 -2.37 3.80 -9.38
N ALA A 174 -3.42 3.16 -8.88
CA ALA A 174 -4.48 3.83 -8.15
C ALA A 174 -3.97 4.46 -6.85
N ILE A 175 -3.04 3.80 -6.15
CA ILE A 175 -2.44 4.30 -4.89
C ILE A 175 -1.63 5.56 -5.16
N CYS A 176 -0.76 5.53 -6.16
CA CYS A 176 0.03 6.68 -6.58
C CYS A 176 -0.87 7.85 -6.98
N ALA A 177 -1.82 7.61 -7.89
CA ALA A 177 -2.71 8.63 -8.41
C ALA A 177 -3.60 9.24 -7.30
N ALA A 178 -4.25 8.40 -6.50
CA ALA A 178 -5.11 8.87 -5.43
C ALA A 178 -4.30 9.56 -4.32
N GLY A 179 -3.08 9.10 -4.01
CA GLY A 179 -2.17 9.80 -3.10
C GLY A 179 -1.81 11.20 -3.58
N LEU A 180 -1.45 11.36 -4.86
CA LEU A 180 -1.18 12.67 -5.47
C LEU A 180 -2.42 13.57 -5.46
N TYR A 181 -3.59 13.00 -5.73
CA TYR A 181 -4.85 13.73 -5.67
C TYR A 181 -5.16 14.23 -4.25
N LEU A 182 -5.07 13.35 -3.26
CA LEU A 182 -5.29 13.70 -1.85
C LEU A 182 -4.29 14.75 -1.38
N MET A 183 -3.01 14.62 -1.76
CA MET A 183 -1.98 15.62 -1.51
C MET A 183 -2.37 16.97 -2.10
N TRP A 184 -2.81 17.01 -3.36
CA TRP A 184 -3.24 18.24 -4.03
C TRP A 184 -4.42 18.89 -3.30
N LEU A 185 -5.42 18.11 -2.91
CA LEU A 185 -6.61 18.59 -2.18
C LEU A 185 -6.24 19.28 -0.85
N VAL A 186 -5.30 18.70 -0.10
CA VAL A 186 -4.95 19.22 1.23
C VAL A 186 -3.75 20.16 1.23
N ARG A 187 -3.04 20.32 0.10
CA ARG A 187 -1.86 21.21 -0.02
C ARG A 187 -2.11 22.64 0.46
N PRO A 188 -3.28 23.27 0.23
CA PRO A 188 -3.55 24.62 0.73
C PRO A 188 -3.60 24.71 2.27
N LEU A 189 -3.71 23.59 2.99
CA LEU A 189 -3.90 23.55 4.44
C LEU A 189 -2.56 23.51 5.18
N MET A 190 -2.47 24.30 6.27
CA MET A 190 -1.36 24.30 7.23
C MET A 190 0.04 24.30 6.58
N GLY A 191 0.25 25.16 5.58
CA GLY A 191 1.53 25.31 4.89
C GLY A 191 2.00 24.06 4.14
N GLY A 192 1.08 23.15 3.78
CA GLY A 192 1.37 21.90 3.06
C GLY A 192 1.80 20.73 3.95
N SER A 193 1.93 20.92 5.26
CA SER A 193 2.30 19.84 6.19
C SER A 193 1.28 18.69 6.23
N VAL A 194 -0.01 19.01 6.09
CA VAL A 194 -1.12 18.02 6.02
C VAL A 194 -1.05 17.18 4.74
N ALA A 195 -0.34 17.64 3.72
CA ALA A 195 -0.16 16.91 2.46
C ALA A 195 0.89 15.80 2.55
N GLN A 196 1.78 15.86 3.55
CA GLN A 196 2.91 14.97 3.68
C GLN A 196 2.53 13.47 3.77
N PRO A 197 1.53 13.04 4.57
CA PRO A 197 1.12 11.63 4.60
C PRO A 197 0.69 11.11 3.23
N TYR A 198 -0.06 11.92 2.47
CA TYR A 198 -0.57 11.53 1.15
C TYR A 198 0.51 11.53 0.08
N LEU A 199 1.46 12.47 0.14
CA LEU A 199 2.64 12.45 -0.72
C LEU A 199 3.49 11.20 -0.48
N LEU A 200 3.70 10.82 0.77
CA LEU A 200 4.44 9.60 1.11
C LEU A 200 3.72 8.35 0.60
N ILE A 201 2.39 8.27 0.74
CA ILE A 201 1.60 7.18 0.14
C ILE A 201 1.75 7.16 -1.39
N ALA A 202 1.72 8.33 -2.03
CA ALA A 202 1.89 8.44 -3.47
C ALA A 202 3.27 7.94 -3.95
N ILE A 203 4.34 8.33 -3.26
CA ILE A 203 5.70 7.86 -3.54
C ILE A 203 5.78 6.35 -3.34
N GLY A 204 5.21 5.82 -2.25
CA GLY A 204 5.15 4.39 -1.98
C GLY A 204 4.49 3.61 -3.13
N GLY A 205 3.28 4.02 -3.53
CA GLY A 205 2.60 3.46 -4.69
C GLY A 205 3.44 3.57 -5.96
N GLY A 206 4.01 4.74 -6.25
CA GLY A 206 4.86 4.96 -7.42
C GLY A 206 6.07 4.03 -7.49
N VAL A 207 6.71 3.76 -6.35
CA VAL A 207 7.84 2.81 -6.27
C VAL A 207 7.37 1.39 -6.59
N PHE A 208 6.25 0.94 -6.03
CA PHE A 208 5.72 -0.40 -6.29
C PHE A 208 5.21 -0.57 -7.73
N ILE A 209 4.63 0.47 -8.37
CA ILE A 209 4.33 0.43 -9.82
C ILE A 209 5.59 0.10 -10.62
N VAL A 210 6.71 0.80 -10.35
CA VAL A 210 7.96 0.58 -11.09
C VAL A 210 8.51 -0.81 -10.83
N MET A 211 8.41 -1.30 -9.58
CA MET A 211 8.79 -2.67 -9.24
C MET A 211 7.97 -3.70 -10.01
N ASP A 212 6.65 -3.56 -10.06
CA ASP A 212 5.76 -4.47 -10.78
C ASP A 212 6.07 -4.47 -12.28
N PHE A 213 6.40 -3.30 -12.85
CA PHE A 213 6.84 -3.19 -14.23
C PHE A 213 8.13 -3.96 -14.49
N ILE A 214 9.13 -3.81 -13.61
CA ILE A 214 10.40 -4.54 -13.69
C ILE A 214 10.17 -6.05 -13.55
N GLN A 215 9.38 -6.47 -12.56
CA GLN A 215 9.06 -7.87 -12.32
C GLN A 215 8.33 -8.50 -13.50
N SER A 216 7.40 -7.76 -14.11
CA SER A 216 6.71 -8.23 -15.30
C SER A 216 7.64 -8.37 -16.50
N ILE A 217 8.58 -7.44 -16.70
CA ILE A 217 9.60 -7.55 -17.76
C ILE A 217 10.50 -8.76 -17.51
N GLN A 218 10.87 -9.00 -16.25
CA GLN A 218 11.75 -10.09 -15.82
C GLN A 218 11.03 -11.44 -15.66
N GLN A 219 9.70 -11.45 -15.80
CA GLN A 219 8.84 -12.63 -15.65
C GLN A 219 8.93 -13.33 -14.29
N VAL A 220 9.05 -12.54 -13.22
CA VAL A 220 9.15 -13.06 -11.86
C VAL A 220 7.82 -12.86 -11.13
N ALA A 221 7.36 -13.89 -10.41
CA ALA A 221 6.02 -13.88 -9.83
C ALA A 221 5.96 -13.17 -8.48
N THR A 222 7.06 -13.16 -7.73
CA THR A 222 7.12 -12.56 -6.39
C THR A 222 8.44 -11.84 -6.12
N GLN A 223 8.41 -10.87 -5.19
CA GLN A 223 9.62 -10.16 -4.75
C GLN A 223 10.70 -11.09 -4.17
N ASP A 224 10.30 -12.23 -3.60
CA ASP A 224 11.20 -13.19 -2.96
C ASP A 224 12.05 -13.98 -3.97
N GLU A 225 11.59 -14.07 -5.22
CA GLU A 225 12.28 -14.77 -6.30
C GLU A 225 13.40 -13.90 -6.93
N LEU A 226 13.40 -12.59 -6.68
CA LEU A 226 14.39 -11.64 -7.20
C LEU A 226 15.41 -11.26 -6.11
N ALA A 227 16.55 -11.96 -6.08
CA ALA A 227 17.73 -11.58 -5.31
C ALA A 227 18.45 -10.34 -5.90
N SER A 228 17.70 -9.30 -6.28
CA SER A 228 18.21 -8.06 -6.85
C SER A 228 18.34 -6.99 -5.75
N PRO A 229 19.55 -6.46 -5.49
CA PRO A 229 19.74 -5.35 -4.55
C PRO A 229 18.91 -4.11 -4.90
N VAL A 230 18.68 -3.87 -6.19
CA VAL A 230 17.88 -2.73 -6.68
C VAL A 230 16.43 -2.88 -6.26
N LEU A 231 15.81 -4.04 -6.51
CA LEU A 231 14.42 -4.29 -6.11
C LEU A 231 14.25 -4.36 -4.60
N THR A 232 15.27 -4.85 -3.88
CA THR A 232 15.32 -4.81 -2.42
C THR A 232 15.31 -3.37 -1.90
N GLY A 233 16.13 -2.48 -2.49
CA GLY A 233 16.17 -1.07 -2.14
C GLY A 233 14.86 -0.34 -2.47
N MET A 234 14.23 -0.68 -3.59
CA MET A 234 12.91 -0.15 -3.95
C MET A 234 11.83 -0.62 -2.97
N ALA A 235 11.78 -1.91 -2.62
CA ALA A 235 10.85 -2.43 -1.63
C ALA A 235 11.00 -1.69 -0.30
N LEU A 236 12.24 -1.56 0.18
CA LEU A 236 12.56 -0.83 1.40
C LEU A 236 12.04 0.61 1.35
N LEU A 237 12.27 1.32 0.23
CA LEU A 237 11.79 2.68 0.04
C LEU A 237 10.25 2.75 0.08
N GLY A 238 9.57 1.90 -0.69
CA GLY A 238 8.11 1.87 -0.78
C GLY A 238 7.46 1.61 0.57
N TRP A 239 7.90 0.56 1.28
CA TRP A 239 7.41 0.24 2.63
C TRP A 239 7.71 1.34 3.64
N SER A 240 8.91 1.92 3.59
CA SER A 240 9.29 3.03 4.47
C SER A 240 8.40 4.25 4.25
N CYS A 241 8.02 4.55 3.01
CA CYS A 241 7.08 5.63 2.72
C CYS A 241 5.71 5.40 3.39
N PHE A 242 5.15 4.19 3.34
CA PHE A 242 3.89 3.89 4.03
C PHE A 242 4.01 3.97 5.56
N ALA A 243 5.12 3.49 6.13
CA ALA A 243 5.42 3.65 7.55
C ALA A 243 5.45 5.14 7.95
N LEU A 244 6.25 5.93 7.23
CA LEU A 244 6.44 7.36 7.48
C LEU A 244 5.15 8.15 7.29
N ALA A 245 4.26 7.74 6.38
CA ALA A 245 2.95 8.38 6.20
C ALA A 245 2.13 8.31 7.49
N GLY A 246 2.10 7.14 8.15
CA GLY A 246 1.41 6.97 9.41
C GLY A 246 2.05 7.75 10.57
N PHE A 247 3.38 7.80 10.64
CA PHE A 247 4.09 8.64 11.62
C PHE A 247 3.83 10.14 11.39
N ALA A 248 3.82 10.59 10.13
CA ALA A 248 3.50 11.97 9.78
C ALA A 248 2.07 12.33 10.21
N GLN A 249 1.09 11.45 9.96
CA GLN A 249 -0.27 11.64 10.45
C GLN A 249 -0.33 11.78 11.97
N ARG A 250 0.36 10.90 12.71
CA ARG A 250 0.41 10.97 14.17
C ARG A 250 1.00 12.29 14.66
N ARG A 251 2.07 12.76 14.00
CA ARG A 251 2.73 14.03 14.33
C ARG A 251 1.79 15.21 14.14
N LEU A 252 1.02 15.23 13.04
CA LEU A 252 0.03 16.28 12.77
C LEU A 252 -1.03 16.38 13.87
N LEU A 253 -1.50 15.24 14.38
CA LEU A 253 -2.46 15.23 15.49
C LEU A 253 -1.87 15.84 16.77
N LYS A 254 -0.61 15.50 17.12
CA LYS A 254 0.04 16.09 18.30
C LYS A 254 0.21 17.59 18.20
N THR A 255 0.44 18.12 16.99
CA THR A 255 0.62 19.57 16.78
C THR A 255 -0.71 20.33 16.75
N ALA A 256 -1.84 19.65 16.52
CA ALA A 256 -3.16 20.25 16.53
C ALA A 256 -3.78 20.32 17.94
N ASP A 257 -3.30 19.49 18.88
CA ASP A 257 -3.73 19.47 20.30
C ASP A 257 -3.03 20.55 21.16
N VAL A 258 -2.23 21.45 20.56
CA VAL A 258 -1.55 22.59 21.19
C VAL A 258 -2.17 23.88 20.70
#